data_AF-A0A937GPK9-F1
#
_entry.id   AF-A0A937GPK9-F1
#
_cell.length_a   1.000
_cell.length_b   1.000
_cell.length_c   1.000
_cell.angle_alpha   90.00
_cell.angle_beta   90.00
_cell.angle_gamma   90.00
#
_symmetry.space_group_name_H-M   'P 1'
#
loop_
_entity.id
_entity.type
_entity.pdbx_description
1 polymer ?
#
loop_
_entity_poly.entity_id
_entity_poly.type
_entity_poly.pdbx_seq_one_letter_code
_entity_poly.pdbx_strand_id
1 'polypeptide(L)' 'MDFSSKLLQSAVDEIAQLPGIGKRTALRLAIFLLRQPEIQSVNLAQAIVDLRSKIKQC' A
#
# COMPACT_ATOMS: atom_id res chain seq x y z
N MET A 1 18.46 -10.30 5.83
CA MET A 1 17.00 -10.38 6.13
C MET A 1 16.33 -10.21 4.79
N ASP A 2 16.26 -11.30 4.03
CA ASP A 2 16.00 -11.26 2.60
C ASP A 2 14.58 -11.76 2.36
N PHE A 3 13.63 -10.92 2.74
CA PHE A 3 12.20 -11.14 2.48
C PHE A 3 11.91 -10.89 1.00
N SER A 4 12.29 -11.79 0.08
CA SER A 4 11.95 -11.73 -1.37
C SER A 4 11.79 -10.28 -1.88
N SER A 5 12.87 -9.51 -1.73
CA SER A 5 12.84 -8.10 -1.32
C SER A 5 12.16 -7.15 -2.30
N LYS A 6 11.97 -7.55 -3.56
CA LYS A 6 11.43 -6.69 -4.61
C LYS A 6 9.96 -6.34 -4.39
N LEU A 7 9.10 -7.32 -4.08
CA LEU A 7 7.65 -7.06 -3.95
C LEU A 7 7.35 -6.19 -2.72
N LEU A 8 8.04 -6.47 -1.60
CA LEU A 8 7.90 -5.68 -0.39
C LEU A 8 8.48 -4.27 -0.59
N GLN A 9 9.64 -4.14 -1.23
CA GLN A 9 10.23 -2.83 -1.53
C GLN A 9 9.31 -2.00 -2.42
N SER A 10 8.80 -2.58 -3.52
CA SER A 10 7.85 -1.90 -4.40
C SER A 10 6.63 -1.40 -3.62
N ALA A 11 6.02 -2.24 -2.78
CA ALA A 11 4.88 -1.82 -1.97
C ALA A 11 5.23 -0.69 -0.99
N VAL A 12 6.40 -0.75 -0.34
CA VAL A 12 6.88 0.29 0.57
C VAL A 12 7.15 1.61 -0.16
N ASP A 13 7.74 1.55 -1.35
CA ASP A 13 8.05 2.73 -2.16
C ASP A 13 6.76 3.44 -2.62
N GLU A 14 5.76 2.69 -3.10
CA GLU A 14 4.45 3.24 -3.47
C GLU A 14 3.73 3.88 -2.27
N ILE A 15 3.73 3.20 -1.12
CA ILE A 15 3.10 3.72 0.11
C ILE A 15 3.84 4.98 0.60
N ALA A 16 5.16 5.07 0.41
CA ALA A 16 5.96 6.23 0.80
C ALA A 16 5.78 7.46 -0.13
N GLN A 17 5.16 7.31 -1.30
CA GLN A 17 4.78 8.45 -2.16
C GLN A 17 3.60 9.24 -1.59
N LEU A 18 2.85 8.68 -0.64
CA LEU A 18 1.71 9.35 -0.04
C LEU A 18 2.16 10.50 0.87
N PRO A 19 1.48 11.66 0.81
CA PRO A 19 1.85 12.82 1.62
C PRO A 19 1.76 12.48 3.11
N GLY A 20 2.84 12.77 3.86
CA GLY A 20 2.91 12.51 5.30
C GLY A 20 3.35 11.09 5.69
N ILE A 21 3.67 10.20 4.73
CA ILE A 21 4.15 8.84 5.01
C ILE A 21 5.62 8.70 4.61
N GLY A 22 6.52 8.62 5.61
CA GLY A 22 7.94 8.34 5.37
C GLY A 22 8.26 6.84 5.24
N LYS A 23 9.45 6.49 4.71
CA LYS A 23 9.89 5.10 4.47
C LYS A 23 9.74 4.15 5.68
N ARG A 24 10.02 4.64 6.90
CA ARG A 24 9.88 3.85 8.13
C ARG A 24 8.41 3.54 8.46
N THR A 25 7.52 4.50 8.22
CA THR A 25 6.08 4.33 8.39
C THR A 25 5.51 3.44 7.29
N ALA A 26 5.94 3.62 6.04
CA ALA A 26 5.54 2.79 4.91
C ALA A 26 5.91 1.32 5.11
N LEU A 27 7.13 1.02 5.58
CA LEU A 27 7.56 -0.34 5.94
C LEU A 27 6.68 -0.95 7.03
N ARG A 28 6.34 -0.18 8.06
CA ARG A 28 5.45 -0.63 9.13
C ARG A 28 4.04 -0.97 8.58
N LEU A 29 3.52 -0.15 7.68
CA LEU A 29 2.21 -0.37 7.04
C LEU A 29 2.24 -1.59 6.11
N ALA A 30 3.29 -1.76 5.31
CA ALA A 30 3.43 -2.92 4.42
C ALA A 30 3.51 -4.25 5.21
N ILE A 31 4.27 -4.27 6.30
CA ILE A 31 4.33 -5.45 7.19
C ILE A 31 2.99 -5.68 7.90
N PHE A 32 2.30 -4.62 8.28
CA PHE A 32 0.97 -4.72 8.88
C PHE A 32 -0.03 -5.36 7.90
N LEU A 33 -0.06 -4.92 6.64
CA LEU A 33 -0.91 -5.49 5.59
C LEU A 33 -0.57 -6.96 5.30
N LEU A 34 0.72 -7.34 5.34
CA LEU A 34 1.14 -8.74 5.21
C LEU A 34 0.67 -9.64 6.35
N ARG A 35 0.41 -9.08 7.53
CA ARG A 35 -0.10 -9.81 8.71
C ARG A 35 -1.62 -9.88 8.76
N GLN A 36 -2.30 -9.12 7.91
CA GLN A 36 -3.75 -9.10 7.81
C GLN A 36 -4.25 -10.14 6.80
N PRO A 37 -5.53 -10.52 6.86
CA PRO A 37 -6.12 -11.39 5.84
C PRO A 37 -6.06 -10.72 4.46
N GLU A 38 -5.78 -11.50 3.43
CA GLU A 38 -5.62 -11.05 2.03
C GLU A 38 -6.78 -10.16 1.56
N ILE A 39 -8.01 -10.49 1.97
CA ILE A 39 -9.24 -9.74 1.67
C ILE A 39 -9.12 -8.26 2.05
N GLN A 40 -8.47 -7.92 3.17
CA GLN A 40 -8.33 -6.52 3.58
C GLN A 40 -7.40 -5.75 2.64
N SER A 41 -6.30 -6.36 2.20
CA SER A 41 -5.37 -5.76 1.24
C SER A 41 -6.03 -5.56 -0.12
N VAL A 42 -6.82 -6.54 -0.58
CA VAL A 42 -7.58 -6.46 -1.84
C VAL A 42 -8.64 -5.36 -1.77
N ASN A 43 -9.43 -5.30 -0.69
CA ASN A 43 -10.46 -4.28 -0.52
C ASN A 43 -9.86 -2.87 -0.48
N LEU A 44 -8.72 -2.69 0.19
CA LEU A 44 -7.99 -1.42 0.24
C LEU A 44 -7.54 -1.00 -1.16
N ALA A 45 -6.91 -1.90 -1.91
CA ALA A 45 -6.47 -1.62 -3.27
C ALA A 45 -7.65 -1.24 -4.18
N GLN A 46 -8.75 -2.00 -4.11
CA GLN A 46 -9.94 -1.73 -4.90
C GLN A 46 -10.56 -0.38 -4.57
N ALA A 47 -10.63 0.00 -3.30
CA ALA A 47 -11.14 1.30 -2.89
C ALA A 47 -10.30 2.47 -3.47
N ILE A 48 -8.97 2.33 -3.51
CA ILE A 48 -8.08 3.35 -4.10
C ILE A 48 -8.27 3.43 -5.62
N VAL A 49 -8.38 2.28 -6.30
CA VAL A 49 -8.63 2.23 -7.75
C VAL A 49 -9.99 2.84 -8.09
N ASP A 50 -11.03 2.51 -7.31
CA ASP A 50 -12.37 3.05 -7.46
C ASP A 50 -12.39 4.56 -7.21
N LEU A 51 -11.67 5.05 -6.20
CA LEU A 51 -11.51 6.47 -5.92
C LEU A 51 -10.98 7.21 -7.16
N ARG A 52 -9.91 6.69 -7.79
CA ARG A 52 -9.30 7.32 -8.96
C ARG A 52 -10.16 7.20 -10.22
N SER A 53 -10.89 6.09 -10.37
CA SER A 53 -11.62 5.77 -11.60
C SER A 53 -13.05 6.33 -11.63
N LYS A 54 -13.72 6.39 -10.47
CA LYS A 54 -15.14 6.76 -10.37
C LYS A 54 -15.36 8.22 -10.00
N ILE A 55 -14.39 8.88 -9.36
CA ILE A 55 -14.49 10.31 -9.09
C ILE A 55 -14.14 11.08 -10.37
N LYS A 56 -15.18 11.59 -11.04
CA LYS A 56 -15.00 12.68 -12.00
C LYS A 56 -14.60 13.92 -11.21
N GLN A 57 -13.45 14.51 -11.55
CA GLN A 57 -13.12 15.86 -11.09
C GLN A 57 -14.18 16.78 -11.71
N CYS A 58 -15.02 17.37 -10.84
CA CYS A 58 -15.92 18.45 -11.24
C CYS A 58 -15.11 19.72 -11.54
#